data_AF-A0A963RJQ6-F1
#
_entry.id   AF-A0A963RJQ6-F1
#
_cell.length_a   1.000
_cell.length_b   1.000
_cell.length_c   1.000
_cell.angle_alpha   90.00
_cell.angle_beta   90.00
_cell.angle_gamma   90.00
#
_symmetry.space_group_name_H-M   'P 1'
#
loop_
_entity.id
_entity.type
_entity.pdbx_description
1 polymer ?
#
loop_
_entity_poly.entity_id
_entity_poly.type
_entity_poly.pdbx_seq_one_letter_code
_entity_poly.pdbx_strand_id
1 'polypeptide(L)'
;MFATLTLGSLLAAQAVTAVMVEQQYEQLDVAYRELAAGDAATAVTELEAELQDHPGDPAILINLGTAHSMLGNYERAEFYYHAARESQDSYRLELADGRWVDSRDAARLALATVELRALAAR
;
A
#
# COMPACT_ATOMS: atom_id res chain seq x y z
N MET A 1 -45.95 56.36 14.81
CA MET A 1 -46.12 54.90 14.70
C MET A 1 -44.73 54.31 14.56
N PHE A 2 -44.41 53.31 15.39
CA PHE A 2 -43.09 52.74 15.62
C PHE A 2 -42.57 51.88 14.47
N ALA A 3 -41.25 51.60 14.54
CA ALA A 3 -40.57 50.37 14.10
C ALA A 3 -40.34 50.21 12.58
N THR A 4 -39.21 49.72 12.07
CA THR A 4 -38.02 49.07 12.65
C THR A 4 -36.97 48.99 11.53
N LEU A 5 -35.69 49.25 11.85
CA LEU A 5 -34.58 48.73 11.04
C LEU A 5 -34.59 47.21 11.11
N THR A 6 -34.53 46.52 9.97
CA THR A 6 -34.04 45.15 9.90
C THR A 6 -32.85 45.10 8.95
N LEU A 7 -31.68 45.05 9.58
CA LEU A 7 -30.40 44.72 8.98
C LEU A 7 -30.45 43.22 8.62
N GLY A 8 -30.77 42.91 7.36
CA GLY A 8 -30.70 41.55 6.85
C GLY A 8 -29.25 41.20 6.51
N SER A 9 -28.49 40.73 7.49
CA SER A 9 -27.19 40.10 7.27
C SER A 9 -27.37 38.84 6.44
N LEU A 10 -27.14 38.94 5.14
CA LEU A 10 -27.08 37.79 4.23
C LEU A 10 -25.78 37.03 4.53
N LEU A 11 -25.85 36.07 5.45
CA LEU A 11 -24.83 35.05 5.61
C LEU A 11 -24.75 34.27 4.31
N ALA A 12 -23.71 34.54 3.52
CA ALA A 12 -23.32 33.69 2.42
C ALA A 12 -22.97 32.31 3.00
N ALA A 13 -23.89 31.36 2.86
CA ALA A 13 -23.62 29.96 3.08
C ALA A 13 -22.65 29.51 2.00
N GLN A 14 -21.35 29.64 2.27
CA GLN A 14 -20.32 29.01 1.46
C GLN A 14 -20.43 27.52 1.71
N ALA A 15 -21.14 26.83 0.80
CA ALA A 15 -21.08 25.39 0.71
C ALA A 15 -19.63 25.04 0.37
N VAL A 16 -18.86 24.63 1.37
CA VAL A 16 -17.60 23.92 1.15
C VAL A 16 -18.00 22.59 0.54
N THR A 17 -18.08 22.53 -0.79
CA THR A 17 -18.04 21.25 -1.49
C THR A 17 -16.68 20.66 -1.18
N ALA A 18 -16.64 19.77 -0.20
CA ALA A 18 -15.53 18.85 -0.04
C ALA A 18 -15.44 18.11 -1.37
N VAL A 19 -14.45 18.50 -2.17
CA VAL A 19 -14.02 17.73 -3.34
C VAL A 19 -13.58 16.41 -2.77
N MET A 20 -14.47 15.42 -2.82
CA MET A 20 -14.08 14.04 -2.65
C MET A 20 -13.15 13.76 -3.82
N VAL A 21 -11.84 13.80 -3.54
CA VAL A 21 -10.85 13.26 -4.45
C VAL A 21 -11.17 11.76 -4.50
N GLU A 22 -11.94 11.36 -5.51
CA GLU A 22 -12.05 9.97 -5.91
C GLU A 22 -10.64 9.60 -6.40
N GLN A 23 -9.78 9.18 -5.47
CA GLN A 23 -8.46 8.72 -5.82
C GLN A 23 -8.66 7.45 -6.64
N GLN A 24 -8.47 7.58 -7.95
CA GLN A 24 -8.33 6.45 -8.85
C GLN A 24 -7.18 5.61 -8.31
N TYR A 25 -7.54 4.46 -7.75
CA TYR A 25 -6.59 3.50 -7.25
C TYR A 25 -5.92 2.85 -8.45
N GLU A 26 -4.62 3.13 -8.62
CA GLU A 26 -3.78 2.36 -9.53
C GLU A 26 -3.54 1.02 -8.83
N GLN A 27 -4.38 0.05 -9.16
CA GLN A 27 -4.21 -1.32 -8.74
C GLN A 27 -2.95 -1.82 -9.44
N LEU A 28 -1.80 -1.68 -8.77
CA LEU A 28 -0.50 -2.02 -9.34
C LEU A 28 -0.42 -3.56 -9.46
N ASP A 29 -0.93 -4.07 -10.57
CA ASP A 29 -1.04 -5.50 -10.93
C ASP A 29 0.32 -6.07 -11.38
N VAL A 30 1.41 -5.45 -10.94
CA VAL A 30 2.76 -5.80 -11.34
C VAL A 30 3.25 -6.94 -10.44
N ALA A 31 3.61 -8.06 -11.09
CA ALA A 31 4.03 -9.33 -10.50
C ALA A 31 2.98 -10.15 -9.74
N TYR A 32 1.74 -9.67 -9.61
CA TYR A 32 0.68 -10.45 -8.95
C TYR A 32 0.40 -11.77 -9.69
N ARG A 33 0.48 -11.77 -11.03
CA ARG A 33 0.24 -12.95 -11.85
C ARG A 33 1.33 -14.01 -11.71
N GLU A 34 2.59 -13.58 -11.71
CA GLU A 34 3.77 -14.43 -11.61
C GLU A 34 3.88 -15.05 -10.21
N LEU A 35 3.60 -14.24 -9.17
CA LEU A 35 3.49 -14.72 -7.79
C LEU A 35 2.31 -15.68 -7.63
N ALA A 36 1.15 -15.40 -8.22
CA ALA A 36 -0.01 -16.30 -8.21
C ALA A 36 0.26 -17.61 -8.96
N ALA A 37 1.07 -17.58 -10.02
CA ALA A 37 1.52 -18.75 -10.77
C ALA A 37 2.61 -19.57 -10.05
N GLY A 38 3.17 -19.04 -8.95
CA GLY A 38 4.24 -19.69 -8.20
C GLY A 38 5.65 -19.45 -8.77
N ASP A 39 5.80 -18.62 -9.80
CA ASP A 39 7.08 -18.30 -10.41
C ASP A 39 7.76 -17.10 -9.72
N ALA A 40 8.18 -17.33 -8.48
CA ALA A 40 8.81 -16.30 -7.67
C ALA A 40 10.16 -15.84 -8.22
N ALA A 41 10.88 -16.66 -8.99
CA ALA A 41 12.18 -16.29 -9.54
C ALA A 41 12.05 -15.27 -10.69
N THR A 42 11.08 -15.49 -11.58
CA THR A 42 10.75 -14.53 -12.63
C THR A 42 10.22 -13.23 -12.01
N ALA A 43 9.32 -13.33 -11.01
CA ALA A 43 8.80 -12.17 -10.30
C ALA A 43 9.91 -11.29 -9.68
N VAL A 44 10.92 -11.89 -9.03
CA VAL A 44 12.06 -11.12 -8.49
C VAL A 44 12.76 -10.32 -9.60
N THR A 45 13.01 -10.94 -10.75
CA THR A 45 13.74 -10.31 -11.84
C THR A 45 12.99 -9.09 -12.39
N GLU A 46 11.69 -9.22 -12.60
CA GLU A 46 10.84 -8.14 -13.11
C GLU A 46 10.68 -7.02 -12.08
N LEU A 47 10.42 -7.36 -10.82
CA LEU A 47 10.24 -6.38 -9.76
C LEU A 47 11.54 -5.64 -9.40
N GLU A 48 12.71 -6.28 -9.47
CA GLU A 48 13.99 -5.59 -9.25
C GLU A 48 14.28 -4.57 -10.34
N ALA A 49 13.84 -4.83 -11.58
CA ALA A 49 13.92 -3.87 -12.67
C ALA A 49 13.00 -2.68 -12.42
N GLU A 50 11.75 -2.91 -12.03
CA GLU A 50 10.79 -1.84 -11.77
C GLU A 50 11.14 -0.99 -10.54
N LEU A 51 11.75 -1.62 -9.53
CA LEU A 51 12.27 -0.90 -8.36
C LEU A 51 13.34 0.13 -8.73
N GLN A 52 14.05 -0.01 -9.85
CA GLN A 52 15.02 1.01 -10.28
C GLN A 52 14.33 2.33 -10.63
N ASP A 53 13.16 2.25 -11.26
CA ASP A 53 12.38 3.42 -11.66
C ASP A 53 11.52 3.94 -10.49
N HIS A 54 11.17 3.05 -9.55
CA HIS A 54 10.27 3.33 -8.42
C HIS A 54 10.86 2.85 -7.06
N PRO A 55 12.02 3.39 -6.60
CA PRO A 55 12.80 2.82 -5.50
C PRO A 55 12.15 2.85 -4.11
N GLY A 56 11.01 3.54 -3.97
CA GLY A 56 10.26 3.65 -2.73
C GLY A 56 8.86 3.05 -2.81
N ASP A 57 8.45 2.46 -3.93
CA ASP A 57 7.07 2.01 -4.09
C ASP A 57 6.77 0.83 -3.13
N PRO A 58 5.83 1.00 -2.19
CA PRO A 58 5.57 -0.02 -1.18
C PRO A 58 4.95 -1.29 -1.76
N ALA A 59 4.23 -1.22 -2.89
CA ALA A 59 3.65 -2.40 -3.53
C ALA A 59 4.75 -3.26 -4.17
N ILE A 60 5.69 -2.66 -4.91
CA ILE A 60 6.84 -3.37 -5.49
C ILE A 60 7.67 -4.02 -4.37
N LEU A 61 7.94 -3.29 -3.29
CA LEU A 61 8.69 -3.79 -2.14
C LEU A 61 7.96 -4.96 -1.43
N ILE A 62 6.64 -4.88 -1.24
CA ILE A 62 5.85 -6.00 -0.67
C ILE A 62 5.90 -7.24 -1.58
N ASN A 63 5.81 -7.04 -2.89
CA ASN A 63 5.84 -8.14 -3.86
C ASN A 63 7.23 -8.79 -3.91
N LEU A 64 8.32 -8.01 -3.83
CA LEU A 64 9.68 -8.54 -3.69
C LEU A 64 9.85 -9.35 -2.40
N GLY A 65 9.34 -8.82 -1.29
CA GLY A 65 9.35 -9.54 -0.02
C GLY A 65 8.60 -10.88 -0.11
N THR A 66 7.47 -10.88 -0.81
CA THR A 66 6.66 -12.09 -1.04
C THR A 66 7.41 -13.10 -1.89
N ALA A 67 7.98 -12.66 -3.01
CA ALA A 67 8.75 -13.50 -3.91
C ALA A 67 9.94 -14.16 -3.18
N HIS A 68 10.72 -13.37 -2.42
CA HIS A 68 11.83 -13.91 -1.64
C HIS A 68 11.38 -14.87 -0.54
N SER A 69 10.24 -14.61 0.12
CA SER A 69 9.69 -15.55 1.10
C SER A 69 9.29 -16.88 0.45
N MET A 70 8.76 -16.88 -0.79
CA MET A 70 8.42 -18.10 -1.52
C MET A 70 9.66 -18.91 -1.92
N LEU A 71 10.77 -18.22 -2.20
CA LEU A 71 12.07 -18.84 -2.48
C LEU A 71 12.81 -19.31 -1.21
N GLY A 72 12.25 -19.08 -0.01
CA GLY A 72 12.89 -19.40 1.27
C GLY A 72 14.00 -18.43 1.68
N ASN A 73 14.16 -17.32 0.97
CA ASN A 73 15.16 -16.28 1.25
C ASN A 73 14.63 -15.28 2.29
N TYR A 74 14.44 -15.74 3.52
CA TYR A 74 13.71 -14.98 4.55
C TYR A 74 14.41 -13.68 4.93
N GLU A 75 15.74 -13.61 4.95
CA GLU A 75 16.47 -12.37 5.24
C GLU A 75 16.21 -11.28 4.18
N ARG A 76 16.14 -11.67 2.90
CA ARG A 76 15.79 -10.72 1.82
C ARG A 76 14.33 -10.31 1.89
N ALA A 77 13.45 -11.24 2.26
CA ALA A 77 12.05 -10.93 2.45
C ALA A 77 11.81 -9.92 3.58
N GLU A 78 12.45 -10.12 4.74
CA GLU A 78 12.44 -9.17 5.85
C GLU A 78 12.93 -7.78 5.42
N PHE A 79 14.05 -7.72 4.68
CA PHE A 79 14.60 -6.46 4.16
C PHE A 79 13.57 -5.67 3.35
N TYR A 80 12.89 -6.31 2.39
CA TYR A 80 11.92 -5.61 1.54
C TYR A 80 10.63 -5.23 2.27
N TYR A 81 10.14 -6.07 3.18
CA TYR A 81 8.98 -5.69 4.01
C TYR A 81 9.31 -4.55 4.96
N HIS A 82 10.53 -4.49 5.50
CA HIS A 82 10.99 -3.34 6.26
C HIS A 82 11.00 -2.07 5.38
N ALA A 83 11.57 -2.14 4.18
CA ALA A 83 11.57 -1.00 3.26
C ALA A 83 10.14 -0.53 2.93
N ALA A 84 9.21 -1.45 2.64
CA ALA A 84 7.81 -1.12 2.37
C ALA A 84 7.11 -0.43 3.55
N ARG A 85 7.40 -0.88 4.77
CA ARG A 85 6.84 -0.28 6.00
C ARG A 85 7.32 1.15 6.21
N GLU A 86 8.57 1.44 5.85
CA GLU A 86 9.20 2.76 5.97
C GLU A 86 9.02 3.64 4.72
N SER A 87 8.34 3.14 3.68
CA SER A 87 8.06 3.88 2.45
C SER A 87 7.38 5.22 2.74
N GLN A 88 7.77 6.28 2.03
CA GLN A 88 7.10 7.59 2.11
C GLN A 88 5.73 7.58 1.43
N ASP A 89 5.58 6.74 0.41
CA ASP A 89 4.31 6.49 -0.25
C ASP A 89 3.50 5.46 0.52
N SER A 90 2.18 5.56 0.42
CA SER A 90 1.27 4.55 0.97
C SER A 90 0.06 4.38 0.07
N TYR A 91 -0.33 3.12 -0.13
CA TYR A 91 -1.49 2.74 -0.90
C TYR A 91 -2.49 1.99 -0.04
N ARG A 92 -3.74 2.00 -0.49
CA ARG A 92 -4.75 1.12 0.08
C ARG A 92 -4.74 -0.19 -0.70
N LEU A 93 -4.51 -1.30 -0.01
CA LEU A 93 -4.46 -2.64 -0.57
C LEU A 93 -5.64 -3.47 -0.07
N GLU A 94 -6.25 -4.26 -0.95
CA GLU A 94 -7.27 -5.23 -0.57
C GLU A 94 -6.60 -6.53 -0.11
N LEU A 95 -6.93 -6.99 1.09
CA LEU A 95 -6.53 -8.28 1.60
C LEU A 95 -7.40 -9.39 1.00
N ALA A 96 -6.94 -10.64 1.13
CA ALA A 96 -7.69 -11.81 0.68
C ALA A 96 -9.08 -11.96 1.35
N ASP A 97 -9.29 -11.34 2.52
CA ASP A 97 -10.58 -11.30 3.23
C ASP A 97 -11.50 -10.15 2.79
N GLY A 98 -11.10 -9.38 1.77
CA GLY A 98 -11.83 -8.23 1.24
C GLY A 98 -11.68 -6.94 2.06
N ARG A 99 -10.94 -6.95 3.17
CA ARG A 99 -10.65 -5.73 3.92
C ARG A 99 -9.58 -4.93 3.20
N TRP A 100 -9.73 -3.62 3.25
CA TRP A 100 -8.72 -2.71 2.76
C TRP A 100 -7.81 -2.24 3.89
N VAL A 101 -6.50 -2.27 3.67
CA VAL A 101 -5.48 -1.84 4.63
C VAL A 101 -4.47 -0.89 3.97
N ASP A 102 -3.78 -0.10 4.79
CA ASP A 102 -2.62 0.68 4.37
C ASP A 102 -1.46 -0.26 3.98
N SER A 103 -0.69 0.06 2.94
CA SER A 103 0.40 -0.79 2.48
C SER A 103 1.48 -0.98 3.55
N ARG A 104 1.69 0.00 4.43
CA ARG A 104 2.64 -0.14 5.56
C ARG A 104 2.10 -1.10 6.61
N ASP A 105 0.78 -1.15 6.81
CA ASP A 105 0.15 -2.14 7.69
C ASP A 105 0.23 -3.55 7.09
N ALA A 106 0.00 -3.68 5.78
CA ALA A 106 0.23 -4.94 5.07
C ALA A 106 1.68 -5.42 5.22
N ALA A 107 2.66 -4.52 5.07
CA ALA A 107 4.07 -4.82 5.25
C ALA A 107 4.40 -5.27 6.68
N ARG A 108 3.80 -4.67 7.71
CA ARG A 108 3.95 -5.11 9.12
C ARG A 108 3.44 -6.54 9.33
N LEU A 109 2.29 -6.87 8.76
CA LEU A 109 1.71 -8.21 8.84
C LEU A 109 2.57 -9.24 8.11
N ALA A 110 3.09 -8.87 6.94
CA ALA A 110 3.99 -9.72 6.16
C ALA A 110 5.32 -9.96 6.88
N LEU A 111 5.87 -8.93 7.53
CA LEU A 111 7.09 -9.04 8.35
C LEU A 111 6.91 -10.05 9.49
N ALA A 112 5.84 -9.91 10.29
CA ALA A 112 5.55 -10.85 11.38
C ALA A 112 5.40 -12.29 10.86
N THR A 113 4.82 -12.46 9.67
CA THR A 113 4.65 -13.77 9.04
C THR A 113 6.00 -14.37 8.62
N VAL A 114 6.89 -13.57 8.02
CA VAL A 114 8.19 -14.09 7.55
C VAL A 114 9.15 -14.36 8.71
N GLU A 115 9.14 -13.56 9.77
CA GLU A 115 9.93 -13.79 10.98
C GLU A 115 9.56 -15.15 11.61
N LEU A 116 8.27 -15.49 11.68
CA LEU A 116 7.81 -16.80 12.15
C LEU A 116 8.29 -17.94 11.25
N ARG A 117 8.29 -17.77 9.93
CA ARG A 117 8.82 -18.76 8.98
C ARG A 117 10.33 -18.94 9.12
N ALA A 118 11.07 -17.84 9.27
CA ALA A 118 12.51 -17.85 9.49
C ALA A 118 12.87 -18.59 10.78
N LEU A 119 12.11 -18.39 11.86
CA LEU A 119 12.27 -19.13 13.11
C LEU A 119 11.98 -20.62 12.96
N ALA A 120 10.93 -20.98 12.20
CA ALA A 120 10.55 -22.38 11.98
C ALA A 120 11.54 -23.15 11.09
N ALA A 121 12.37 -22.45 10.30
CA ALA A 121 13.36 -23.04 9.40
C ALA A 121 14.75 -23.25 10.04
N ARG A 122 14.95 -22.81 11.28
CA ARG A 122 16.18 -23.00 12.07
C ARG A 122 16.15 -24.30 12.86
#